data_AF-A0A117QM13-F1
#
_entry.id   AF-A0A117QM13-F1
#
_cell.length_a   1.000
_cell.length_b   1.000
_cell.length_c   1.000
_cell.angle_alpha   90.00
_cell.angle_beta   90.00
_cell.angle_gamma   90.00
#
_symmetry.space_group_name_H-M   'P 1'
#
loop_
_entity.id
_entity.type
_entity.pdbx_description
1 polymer ?
#
loop_
_entity_poly.entity_id
_entity_poly.type
_entity_poly.pdbx_seq_one_letter_code
_entity_poly.pdbx_strand_id
1 'polypeptide(L)'
;MKTVQQTLEAQARSQQLDAKREVYVAFLQAAQALVEDRKRDRGALDEALLAEAQRAYQVLRLEGPANVAAQAHFLMEAIVGSRDDSSVSTAEIDRCLHNYVTVAQHHLQEPWHWMGRSRNSWIAGGTTEHSATGQ
;
A
#
# COMPACT_ATOMS: atom_id res chain seq x y z
N MET A 1 -22.12 -6.82 -35.28
CA MET A 1 -21.98 -7.49 -33.97
C MET A 1 -20.60 -7.36 -33.32
N LYS A 2 -19.49 -7.10 -34.04
CA LYS A 2 -18.15 -6.92 -33.44
C LYS A 2 -18.04 -5.79 -32.40
N THR A 3 -18.76 -4.69 -32.59
CA THR A 3 -18.64 -3.49 -31.75
C THR A 3 -19.14 -3.70 -30.32
N VAL A 4 -20.24 -4.45 -30.13
CA VAL A 4 -20.80 -4.73 -28.80
C VAL A 4 -19.86 -5.64 -27.99
N GLN A 5 -19.29 -6.66 -28.63
CA GLN A 5 -18.33 -7.56 -27.99
C GLN A 5 -17.05 -6.81 -27.56
N GLN A 6 -16.52 -5.93 -28.42
CA GLN A 6 -15.34 -5.11 -28.08
C GLN A 6 -15.61 -4.15 -26.91
N THR A 7 -16.80 -3.56 -26.84
CA THR A 7 -17.20 -2.70 -25.72
C THR A 7 -17.31 -3.48 -24.42
N LEU A 8 -17.92 -4.68 -24.44
CA LEU A 8 -18.02 -5.54 -23.27
C LEU A 8 -16.65 -6.01 -22.78
N GLU A 9 -15.76 -6.41 -23.69
CA GLU A 9 -14.38 -6.79 -23.36
C GLU A 9 -13.56 -5.60 -22.80
N ALA A 10 -13.79 -4.39 -23.29
CA ALA A 10 -13.18 -3.18 -22.73
C ALA A 10 -13.72 -2.87 -21.31
N GLN A 11 -15.02 -3.00 -21.10
CA GLN A 11 -15.65 -2.77 -19.80
C GLN A 11 -15.21 -3.80 -18.76
N ALA A 12 -15.17 -5.09 -19.13
CA ALA A 12 -14.68 -6.14 -18.24
C ALA A 12 -13.20 -5.92 -17.84
N ARG A 13 -12.36 -5.47 -18.79
CA ARG A 13 -10.96 -5.10 -18.49
C ARG A 13 -10.87 -3.91 -17.54
N SER A 14 -11.70 -2.88 -17.70
CA SER A 14 -11.74 -1.73 -16.78
C SER A 14 -12.13 -2.18 -15.37
N GLN A 15 -13.21 -2.95 -15.23
CA GLN A 15 -13.67 -3.46 -13.93
C GLN A 15 -12.62 -4.33 -13.23
N GLN A 16 -11.90 -5.16 -13.99
CA GLN A 16 -10.82 -5.98 -13.45
C GLN A 16 -9.64 -5.12 -12.97
N LEU A 17 -9.32 -4.03 -13.68
CA LEU A 17 -8.29 -3.09 -13.24
C LEU A 17 -8.72 -2.34 -11.97
N ASP A 18 -9.98 -1.90 -11.90
CA ASP A 18 -10.54 -1.23 -10.72
C ASP A 18 -10.51 -2.13 -9.48
N ALA A 19 -10.91 -3.41 -9.61
CA ALA A 19 -10.83 -4.36 -8.51
C ALA A 19 -9.38 -4.58 -8.03
N LYS A 20 -8.42 -4.72 -8.95
CA LYS A 20 -6.99 -4.85 -8.58
C LYS A 20 -6.47 -3.61 -7.87
N ARG A 21 -6.89 -2.43 -8.33
CA ARG A 21 -6.55 -1.14 -7.72
C ARG A 21 -7.05 -1.05 -6.28
N GLU A 22 -8.29 -1.45 -6.02
CA GLU A 22 -8.87 -1.47 -4.68
C GLU A 22 -8.08 -2.35 -3.72
N VAL A 23 -7.72 -3.57 -4.14
CA VAL A 23 -6.92 -4.50 -3.32
C VAL A 23 -5.55 -3.91 -2.96
N TYR A 24 -4.88 -3.26 -3.92
CA TYR A 24 -3.57 -2.67 -3.69
C TYR A 24 -3.62 -1.46 -2.75
N VAL A 25 -4.68 -0.65 -2.86
CA VAL A 25 -4.90 0.50 -1.98
C VAL A 25 -5.24 0.06 -0.57
N ALA A 26 -6.12 -0.92 -0.41
CA ALA A 26 -6.48 -1.44 0.90
C ALA A 26 -5.23 -1.91 1.67
N PHE A 27 -4.36 -2.69 1.01
CA PHE A 27 -3.12 -3.14 1.62
C PHE A 27 -2.15 -1.98 1.89
N LEU A 28 -2.00 -1.03 0.96
CA LEU A 28 -1.11 0.12 1.14
C LEU A 28 -1.54 1.01 2.32
N GLN A 29 -2.84 1.31 2.42
CA GLN A 29 -3.39 2.14 3.49
C GLN A 29 -3.19 1.47 4.85
N ALA A 30 -3.47 0.17 4.96
CA ALA A 30 -3.30 -0.58 6.20
C ALA A 30 -1.81 -0.68 6.59
N ALA A 31 -0.93 -1.02 5.64
CA ALA A 31 0.50 -1.11 5.88
C ALA A 31 1.09 0.23 6.32
N GLN A 32 0.65 1.33 5.72
CA GLN A 32 1.13 2.64 6.11
C GLN A 32 0.62 3.10 7.48
N ALA A 33 -0.66 2.84 7.79
CA ALA A 33 -1.17 3.13 9.13
C ALA A 33 -0.31 2.44 10.20
N LEU A 34 0.14 1.21 9.94
CA LEU A 34 1.07 0.47 10.80
C LEU A 34 2.46 1.07 10.87
N VAL A 35 3.03 1.54 9.75
CA VAL A 35 4.33 2.23 9.75
C VAL A 35 4.26 3.51 10.60
N GLU A 36 3.20 4.29 10.44
CA GLU A 36 3.00 5.54 11.17
C GLU A 36 2.69 5.28 12.65
N ASP A 37 1.94 4.23 12.98
CA ASP A 37 1.73 3.76 14.35
C ASP A 37 3.07 3.41 15.01
N ARG A 38 3.91 2.65 14.31
CA ARG A 38 5.26 2.28 14.78
C ARG A 38 6.17 3.49 14.98
N LYS A 39 6.14 4.47 14.07
CA LYS A 39 6.93 5.72 14.17
C LYS A 39 6.53 6.59 15.36
N ARG A 40 5.26 6.54 15.78
CA ARG A 40 4.75 7.32 16.93
C ARG A 40 5.11 6.71 18.29
N ASP A 41 5.69 5.52 18.30
CA ASP A 41 6.31 4.81 19.42
C ASP A 41 5.54 4.95 20.77
N ARG A 42 4.36 4.33 20.85
CA ARG A 42 3.55 4.24 22.09
C ARG A 42 3.32 2.82 22.62
N GLY A 43 4.09 1.83 22.16
CA GLY A 43 4.00 0.46 22.66
C GLY A 43 3.72 -0.58 21.57
N ALA A 44 2.86 -1.56 21.89
CA ALA A 44 2.52 -2.65 20.98
C ALA A 44 1.79 -2.14 19.73
N LEU A 45 2.13 -2.72 18.58
CA LEU A 45 1.47 -2.48 17.29
C LEU A 45 -0.05 -2.66 17.43
N ASP A 46 -0.84 -1.75 16.87
CA ASP A 46 -2.30 -1.87 16.89
C ASP A 46 -2.76 -3.19 16.22
N GLU A 47 -3.38 -4.07 17.01
CA GLU A 47 -3.79 -5.40 16.56
C GLU A 47 -4.92 -5.35 15.52
N ALA A 48 -5.79 -4.33 15.57
CA ALA A 48 -6.85 -4.17 14.59
C ALA A 48 -6.29 -3.72 13.23
N LEU A 49 -5.33 -2.78 13.24
CA LEU A 49 -4.61 -2.38 12.02
C LEU A 49 -3.81 -3.55 11.44
N LEU A 50 -3.17 -4.36 12.30
CA LEU A 50 -2.44 -5.54 11.86
C LEU A 50 -3.36 -6.57 11.21
N ALA A 51 -4.51 -6.85 11.83
CA ALA A 51 -5.50 -7.77 11.29
C ALA A 51 -6.04 -7.29 9.93
N GLU A 52 -6.25 -5.98 9.77
CA GLU A 52 -6.68 -5.41 8.49
C GLU A 52 -5.60 -5.51 7.41
N ALA A 53 -4.33 -5.22 7.76
CA ALA A 53 -3.21 -5.40 6.83
C ALA A 53 -3.03 -6.88 6.43
N GLN A 54 -3.20 -7.81 7.38
CA GLN A 54 -3.15 -9.25 7.11
C GLN A 54 -4.29 -9.69 6.19
N ARG A 55 -5.51 -9.19 6.40
CA ARG A 55 -6.65 -9.48 5.50
C ARG A 55 -6.39 -8.97 4.10
N ALA A 56 -5.99 -7.70 3.96
CA ALA A 56 -5.69 -7.10 2.67
C ALA A 56 -4.52 -7.82 1.98
N TYR A 57 -3.49 -8.22 2.73
CA TYR A 57 -2.39 -9.05 2.23
C TYR A 57 -2.87 -10.42 1.73
N GLN A 58 -3.78 -11.08 2.44
CA GLN A 58 -4.31 -12.38 1.99
C GLN A 58 -5.05 -12.26 0.66
N VAL A 59 -5.87 -11.22 0.49
CA VAL A 59 -6.54 -10.93 -0.78
C VAL A 59 -5.51 -10.65 -1.88
N LEU A 60 -4.51 -9.81 -1.59
CA LEU A 60 -3.41 -9.51 -2.51
C LEU A 60 -2.59 -10.76 -2.89
N ARG A 61 -2.40 -11.70 -1.97
CA ARG A 61 -1.67 -12.95 -2.24
C ARG A 61 -2.44 -13.88 -3.17
N LEU A 62 -3.77 -13.84 -3.13
CA LEU A 62 -4.64 -14.69 -3.95
C LEU A 62 -4.91 -14.09 -5.33
N GLU A 63 -5.14 -12.77 -5.38
CA GLU A 63 -5.61 -12.07 -6.58
C GLU A 63 -4.51 -11.25 -7.26
N GLY A 64 -3.42 -11.00 -6.54
CA GLY A 64 -2.32 -10.16 -6.98
C GLY A 64 -1.30 -10.90 -7.86
N PRO A 65 -0.57 -10.15 -8.69
CA PRO A 65 0.60 -10.62 -9.41
C PRO A 65 1.66 -11.12 -8.45
N ALA A 66 2.33 -12.21 -8.81
CA ALA A 66 3.33 -12.87 -7.97
C ALA A 66 4.45 -11.92 -7.49
N ASN A 67 4.92 -11.01 -8.34
CA ASN A 67 5.96 -10.04 -7.99
C ASN A 67 5.46 -8.98 -6.99
N VAL A 68 4.21 -8.52 -7.11
CA VAL A 68 3.60 -7.57 -6.17
C VAL A 68 3.35 -8.24 -4.82
N ALA A 69 2.79 -9.46 -4.85
CA ALA A 69 2.55 -10.26 -3.64
C ALA A 69 3.84 -10.60 -2.89
N ALA A 70 4.95 -10.86 -3.60
CA ALA A 70 6.25 -11.08 -2.99
C ALA A 70 6.77 -9.85 -2.23
N GLN A 71 6.63 -8.64 -2.79
CA GLN A 71 7.02 -7.42 -2.07
C GLN A 71 6.11 -7.12 -0.89
N ALA A 72 4.81 -7.39 -1.02
CA ALA A 72 3.88 -7.29 0.10
C ALA A 72 4.21 -8.26 1.24
N HIS A 73 4.71 -9.45 0.90
CA HIS A 73 5.19 -10.42 1.89
C HIS A 73 6.39 -9.87 2.68
N PHE A 74 7.42 -9.36 2.01
CA PHE A 74 8.58 -8.75 2.69
C PHE A 74 8.19 -7.56 3.58
N LEU A 75 7.20 -6.76 3.15
CA LEU A 75 6.67 -5.68 3.98
C LEU A 75 5.96 -6.21 5.23
N MET A 76 5.11 -7.24 5.08
CA MET A 76 4.46 -7.87 6.23
C MET A 76 5.45 -8.53 7.19
N GLU A 77 6.50 -9.18 6.69
CA GLU A 77 7.56 -9.75 7.53
C GLU A 77 8.32 -8.66 8.29
N ALA A 78 8.64 -7.53 7.65
CA ALA A 78 9.30 -6.41 8.34
C ALA A 78 8.40 -5.79 9.42
N ILE A 79 7.09 -5.64 9.14
CA ILE A 79 6.13 -5.11 10.12
C ILE A 79 5.99 -6.05 11.31
N VAL A 80 5.76 -7.35 11.08
CA VAL A 80 5.62 -8.35 12.14
C VAL A 80 6.93 -8.54 12.89
N GLY A 81 8.06 -8.61 12.20
CA GLY A 81 9.38 -8.71 12.83
C GLY A 81 9.69 -7.53 13.75
N SER A 82 9.26 -6.32 13.40
CA SER A 82 9.45 -5.13 14.23
C SER A 82 8.66 -5.10 15.54
N ARG A 83 7.66 -6.00 15.68
CA ARG A 83 6.93 -6.22 16.94
C ARG A 83 7.76 -7.07 17.89
N ASP A 84 8.43 -8.09 17.38
CA ASP A 84 9.18 -9.06 18.19
C ASP A 84 10.63 -8.62 18.46
N ASP A 85 11.19 -7.82 17.55
CA ASP A 85 12.54 -7.28 17.64
C ASP A 85 12.56 -5.76 17.35
N SER A 86 12.82 -4.98 18.40
CA SER A 86 13.00 -3.52 18.30
C SER A 86 14.20 -3.09 17.46
N SER A 87 15.10 -4.01 17.08
CA SER A 87 16.23 -3.75 16.19
C SER A 87 15.84 -3.62 14.72
N VAL A 88 14.66 -4.13 14.33
CA VAL A 88 14.06 -3.85 13.01
C VAL A 88 13.70 -2.38 12.98
N SER A 89 14.61 -1.60 12.42
CA SER A 89 14.44 -0.16 12.37
C SER A 89 13.26 0.22 11.47
N THR A 90 12.61 1.33 11.80
CA THR A 90 11.63 1.99 10.93
C THR A 90 12.16 2.20 9.50
N ALA A 91 13.48 2.32 9.31
CA ALA A 91 14.10 2.42 7.99
C ALA A 91 13.98 1.14 7.15
N GLU A 92 13.98 -0.04 7.76
CA GLU A 92 13.78 -1.30 7.03
C GLU A 92 12.33 -1.43 6.56
N ILE A 93 11.38 -1.07 7.41
CA ILE A 93 9.95 -1.03 7.08
C ILE A 93 9.70 -0.02 5.95
N ASP A 94 10.27 1.18 6.04
CA ASP A 94 10.17 2.22 5.00
C ASP A 94 10.77 1.74 3.67
N ARG A 95 11.90 1.01 3.70
CA ARG A 95 12.51 0.41 2.50
C ARG A 95 11.57 -0.64 1.86
N CYS A 96 10.99 -1.53 2.66
CA CYS A 96 10.04 -2.54 2.15
C CYS A 96 8.79 -1.89 1.56
N LEU A 97 8.27 -0.84 2.22
CA LEU A 97 7.13 -0.09 1.73
C LEU A 97 7.43 0.58 0.37
N HIS A 98 8.60 1.20 0.23
CA HIS A 98 9.05 1.80 -1.02
C HIS A 98 9.14 0.77 -2.16
N ASN A 99 9.71 -0.40 -1.90
CA ASN A 99 9.83 -1.48 -2.89
C ASN A 99 8.46 -2.01 -3.32
N TYR A 100 7.55 -2.23 -2.38
CA TYR A 100 6.17 -2.63 -2.68
C TYR A 100 5.47 -1.61 -3.58
N VAL A 101 5.51 -0.33 -3.21
CA VAL A 101 4.89 0.76 -3.97
C VAL A 101 5.46 0.81 -5.39
N THR A 102 6.77 0.70 -5.55
CA THR A 102 7.44 0.73 -6.85
C THR A 102 7.00 -0.41 -7.76
N VAL A 103 6.92 -1.64 -7.24
CA VAL A 103 6.52 -2.82 -8.01
C VAL A 103 5.03 -2.81 -8.34
N ALA A 104 4.18 -2.41 -7.39
CA ALA A 104 2.75 -2.24 -7.60
C ALA A 104 2.48 -1.18 -8.69
N GLN A 105 3.24 -0.07 -8.67
CA GLN A 105 3.17 0.98 -9.68
C GLN A 105 3.51 0.48 -11.08
N HIS A 106 4.65 -0.19 -11.21
CA HIS A 106 5.07 -0.76 -12.49
C HIS A 106 4.02 -1.73 -13.04
N HIS A 107 3.36 -2.50 -12.17
CA HIS A 107 2.36 -3.47 -12.61
C HIS A 107 1.04 -2.82 -13.06
N LEU A 108 0.61 -1.72 -12.44
CA LEU A 108 -0.61 -1.03 -12.86
C LEU A 108 -0.43 -0.17 -14.12
N GLN A 109 0.80 0.12 -14.54
CA GLN A 109 1.12 0.94 -15.73
C GLN A 109 0.41 2.30 -15.80
N GLU A 110 -0.04 2.83 -14.66
CA GLU A 110 -0.84 4.06 -14.58
C GLU A 110 -0.24 5.08 -13.62
N PRO A 111 -0.52 6.38 -13.82
CA PRO A 111 -0.27 7.40 -12.81
C PRO A 111 -1.22 7.21 -11.62
N TRP A 112 -0.68 7.12 -10.40
CA TRP A 112 -1.43 6.87 -9.14
C TRP A 112 -2.21 8.09 -8.62
N HIS A 113 -2.66 8.97 -9.52
CA HIS A 113 -3.37 10.22 -9.21
C HIS A 113 -4.71 10.00 -8.49
N TRP A 114 -5.31 8.82 -8.66
CA TRP A 114 -6.55 8.38 -8.01
C TRP A 114 -6.37 7.99 -6.54
N MET A 115 -5.13 7.76 -6.08
CA MET A 115 -4.83 7.48 -4.67
C MET A 115 -4.71 8.71 -3.77
N GLY A 116 -5.00 9.90 -4.29
CA GLY A 116 -4.88 11.16 -3.55
C GLY A 116 -3.44 11.71 -3.55
N ARG A 117 -3.33 13.02 -3.27
CA ARG A 117 -2.10 13.80 -3.43
C ARG A 117 -0.91 13.20 -2.66
N SER A 118 0.06 12.73 -3.45
CA SER A 118 1.50 12.88 -3.27
C SER A 118 2.28 11.61 -2.89
N ARG A 119 2.95 11.03 -3.90
CA ARG A 119 4.15 10.19 -3.76
C ARG A 119 5.19 10.80 -2.79
N ASN A 120 5.26 12.14 -2.71
CA ASN A 120 6.18 12.83 -1.81
C ASN A 120 5.66 12.86 -0.35
N SER A 121 4.35 12.69 -0.11
CA SER A 121 3.77 12.55 1.24
C SER A 121 3.92 11.14 1.80
N TRP A 122 4.16 10.14 0.93
CA TRP A 122 4.25 8.74 1.31
C TRP A 122 5.70 8.26 1.49
N ILE A 123 6.67 8.84 0.75
CA ILE A 123 8.10 8.50 0.85
C ILE A 123 8.85 9.37 1.88
N ALA A 124 8.42 10.62 2.08
CA ALA A 124 8.97 11.46 3.13
C ALA A 124 8.07 11.35 4.36
N GLY A 125 8.55 10.70 5.42
CA GLY A 125 7.88 10.68 6.71
C GLY A 125 7.41 12.09 7.10
N GLY A 126 6.16 12.19 7.57
CA GLY A 126 5.39 13.39 7.83
C GLY A 126 6.13 14.73 7.87
N THR A 127 5.74 15.66 7.00
CA THR A 127 5.64 17.07 7.39
C THR A 127 4.49 17.72 6.62
N THR A 128 3.27 17.46 7.06
CA THR A 128 2.26 18.52 6.99
C THR A 128 2.55 19.46 8.14
N GLU A 129 3.12 20.63 7.84
CA GLU A 129 2.74 21.91 8.45
C GLU A 129 3.61 23.03 7.89
N HIS A 130 2.98 23.93 7.11
CA HIS A 130 3.08 25.36 7.32
C HIS A 130 1.75 25.97 6.86
N SER A 131 0.77 25.94 7.77
CA SER A 131 -0.27 26.95 7.76
C SER A 131 0.39 28.27 8.12
N ALA A 132 0.64 29.12 7.14
CA ALA A 132 0.87 30.54 7.38
C ALA A 132 -0.44 31.28 7.11
N THR A 133 -1.36 31.23 8.05
CA THR A 133 -2.31 32.32 8.27
C THR A 133 -1.59 33.35 9.12
N GLY A 134 -1.32 34.54 8.58
CA GLY A 134 -0.62 35.56 9.36
C GLY A 134 -0.33 36.85 8.59
N GLN A 135 -1.41 37.62 8.40
CA GLN A 135 -1.50 39.06 8.12
C GLN A 135 -1.06 39.60 6.75
#